data_AF-A0A4Y7JKM7-F1
#
_entry.id   AF-A0A4Y7JKM7-F1
#
_cell.length_a   1.000
_cell.length_b   1.000
_cell.length_c   1.000
_cell.angle_alpha   90.00
_cell.angle_beta   90.00
_cell.angle_gamma   90.00
#
_symmetry.space_group_name_H-M   'P 1'
#
loop_
_entity.id
_entity.type
_entity.pdbx_description
1 polymer ?
#
loop_
_entity_poly.entity_id
_entity_poly.type
_entity_poly.pdbx_seq_one_letter_code
_entity_poly.pdbx_strand_id
1 'polypeptide(L)'
;MVGPGNPFRTAYDVSLTDGEWSPSIFNLVSGNTSKSWEKLDVGSVVSHSFVLESNVKGAYHASPAVIKFRTPTKASLQEAFSSPILPLEILADRPPEKKFEWRLLAKYGSLVSVLTIVVSFIYLVASPSKSSGGKAGKKRR
;
A
#
# COMPACT_ATOMS: atom_id res chain seq x y z
N MET A 1 18.35 -34.90 10.37
CA MET A 1 19.58 -35.17 9.59
C MET A 1 19.87 -33.93 8.75
N VAL A 2 20.84 -33.12 9.18
CA VAL A 2 21.31 -31.95 8.42
C VAL A 2 22.45 -32.46 7.54
N GLY A 3 22.23 -32.51 6.23
CA GLY A 3 23.25 -32.93 5.26
C GLY A 3 24.46 -32.00 5.27
N PRO A 4 25.62 -32.43 4.72
CA PRO A 4 26.83 -31.63 4.71
C PRO A 4 26.54 -30.25 4.12
N GLY A 5 26.90 -29.21 4.89
CA GLY A 5 26.59 -27.82 4.57
C GLY A 5 27.02 -27.46 3.16
N ASN A 6 26.04 -27.16 2.31
CA ASN A 6 26.28 -26.77 0.93
C ASN A 6 26.98 -25.39 0.96
N PRO A 7 28.24 -25.24 0.51
CA PRO A 7 28.99 -23.98 0.63
C PRO A 7 28.38 -22.83 -0.17
N PHE A 8 27.41 -23.11 -1.04
CA PHE A 8 26.74 -22.18 -1.97
C PHE A 8 25.76 -21.20 -1.31
N ARG A 9 25.79 -21.05 0.01
CA ARG A 9 24.63 -20.54 0.75
C ARG A 9 25.00 -19.55 1.86
N THR A 10 26.29 -19.23 1.98
CA THR A 10 26.85 -18.18 2.84
C THR A 10 27.10 -16.93 2.01
N ALA A 11 26.80 -15.75 2.56
CA ALA A 11 27.19 -14.47 1.99
C ALA A 11 28.39 -13.89 2.74
N TYR A 12 29.31 -13.26 2.00
CA TYR A 12 30.51 -12.62 2.53
C TYR A 12 30.52 -11.14 2.20
N ASP A 13 31.29 -10.35 2.95
CA ASP A 13 31.45 -8.91 2.76
C ASP A 13 30.10 -8.19 2.61
N VAL A 14 29.14 -8.54 3.47
CA VAL A 14 27.79 -8.02 3.39
C VAL A 14 27.79 -6.61 3.93
N SER A 15 27.27 -5.66 3.16
CA SER A 15 27.04 -4.29 3.60
C SER A 15 25.62 -3.87 3.25
N LEU A 16 25.00 -3.15 4.19
CA LEU A 16 23.70 -2.53 4.03
C LEU A 16 23.89 -1.03 4.19
N THR A 17 23.34 -0.28 3.23
CA THR A 17 23.35 1.19 3.22
C THR A 17 21.94 1.70 2.95
N ASP A 18 21.41 2.43 3.91
CA ASP A 18 20.11 3.10 3.85
C ASP A 18 20.32 4.61 4.03
N GLY A 19 20.99 5.22 3.05
CA GLY A 19 21.58 6.56 3.18
C GLY A 19 20.87 7.68 2.42
N GLU A 20 19.84 7.38 1.64
CA GLU A 20 19.18 8.37 0.77
C GLU A 20 18.15 9.26 1.52
N TRP A 21 18.32 9.39 2.84
CA TRP A 21 17.51 10.26 3.68
C TRP A 21 17.96 11.71 3.53
N SER A 22 17.05 12.56 3.04
CA SER A 22 17.37 13.96 2.78
C SER A 22 17.63 14.74 4.09
N PRO A 23 18.83 15.35 4.27
CA PRO A 23 19.15 16.12 5.49
C PRO A 23 18.27 17.37 5.69
N SER A 24 17.61 17.85 4.63
CA SER A 24 16.66 18.96 4.75
C SER A 24 15.30 18.53 5.32
N ILE A 25 15.01 17.22 5.34
CA ILE A 25 13.75 16.64 5.82
C ILE A 25 13.96 15.91 7.14
N PHE A 26 15.08 15.21 7.30
CA PHE A 26 15.37 14.37 8.46
C PHE A 26 16.73 14.69 9.10
N ASN A 27 16.76 14.68 10.42
CA ASN A 27 17.99 14.67 11.20
C ASN A 27 18.26 13.25 11.71
N LEU A 28 19.51 12.78 11.63
CA LEU A 28 19.93 11.55 12.29
C LEU A 28 20.11 11.81 13.79
N VAL A 29 19.25 11.20 14.60
CA VAL A 29 19.28 11.32 16.06
C VAL A 29 20.21 10.30 16.68
N SER A 30 20.18 9.06 16.17
CA SER A 30 20.95 7.96 16.74
C SER A 30 21.20 6.85 15.73
N GLY A 31 22.31 6.11 15.93
CA GLY A 31 22.72 5.01 15.08
C GLY A 31 23.51 5.47 13.87
N ASN A 32 23.59 4.60 12.88
CA ASN A 32 24.23 4.87 11.60
C ASN A 32 23.29 4.39 10.49
N THR A 33 23.38 4.96 9.29
CA THR A 33 22.58 4.53 8.13
C THR A 33 23.20 3.36 7.38
N SER A 34 24.35 2.87 7.85
CA SER A 34 25.06 1.76 7.24
C SER A 34 25.63 0.80 8.28
N LYS A 35 25.67 -0.47 7.89
CA LYS A 35 26.23 -1.56 8.69
C LYS A 35 26.79 -2.66 7.79
N SER A 36 27.88 -3.29 8.23
CA SER A 36 28.51 -4.39 7.51
C SER A 36 28.68 -5.62 8.40
N TRP A 37 28.75 -6.77 7.74
CA TRP A 37 28.98 -8.08 8.33
C TRP A 37 29.95 -8.85 7.44
N GLU A 38 30.99 -9.43 8.05
CA GLU A 38 32.00 -10.21 7.32
C GLU A 38 31.38 -11.45 6.67
N LYS A 39 30.47 -12.12 7.37
CA LYS A 39 29.88 -13.39 6.94
C LYS A 39 28.46 -13.55 7.47
N LEU A 40 27.54 -13.99 6.62
CA LEU A 40 26.19 -14.40 6.97
C LEU A 40 25.96 -15.84 6.48
N ASP A 41 25.77 -16.76 7.42
CA ASP A 41 25.47 -18.16 7.12
C ASP A 41 23.97 -18.38 6.84
N VAL A 42 23.64 -19.54 6.28
CA VAL A 42 22.26 -19.91 5.95
C VAL A 42 21.35 -19.80 7.15
N GLY A 43 20.23 -19.10 7.00
CA GLY A 43 19.25 -18.94 8.06
C GLY A 43 19.68 -17.97 9.17
N SER A 44 20.86 -17.35 9.04
CA SER A 44 21.21 -16.22 9.90
C SER A 44 20.30 -15.02 9.60
N VAL A 45 19.94 -14.30 10.65
CA VAL A 45 19.15 -13.08 10.58
C VAL A 45 19.93 -12.00 11.30
N VAL A 46 20.11 -10.86 10.65
CA VAL A 46 20.73 -9.69 11.24
C VAL A 46 19.78 -8.51 11.20
N SER A 47 19.93 -7.63 12.17
CA SER A 47 19.15 -6.40 12.28
C SER A 47 20.05 -5.18 12.42
N HIS A 48 19.52 -4.08 11.93
CA HIS A 48 20.11 -2.76 12.02
C HIS A 48 18.99 -1.73 12.16
N SER A 49 19.21 -0.75 13.04
CA SER A 49 18.24 0.30 13.33
C SER A 49 18.99 1.60 13.56
N PHE A 50 18.39 2.69 13.11
CA PHE A 50 18.78 4.05 13.39
C PHE A 50 17.51 4.88 13.59
N VAL A 51 17.67 6.07 14.17
CA VAL A 51 16.54 6.94 14.51
C VAL A 51 16.68 8.24 13.73
N LEU A 52 15.64 8.57 12.97
CA LEU A 52 15.50 9.85 12.29
C LEU A 52 14.42 10.68 12.97
N GLU A 53 14.67 11.97 13.08
CA GLU A 53 13.68 12.98 13.45
C GLU A 53 13.31 13.79 12.21
N SER A 54 12.02 13.96 11.96
CA SER A 54 11.54 14.76 10.84
C SER A 54 11.42 16.25 11.20
N ASN A 55 11.95 17.11 10.34
CA ASN A 55 11.83 18.57 10.46
C ASN A 55 10.62 19.16 9.72
N VAL A 56 10.06 18.41 8.76
CA VAL A 56 9.04 18.92 7.82
C VAL A 56 7.80 18.05 7.89
N LYS A 57 6.62 18.68 7.77
CA LYS A 57 5.34 17.98 7.63
C LYS A 57 5.09 17.61 6.17
N GLY A 58 4.66 16.38 5.89
CA GLY A 58 4.30 15.97 4.54
C GLY A 58 4.40 14.47 4.29
N ALA A 59 4.05 14.05 3.07
CA ALA A 59 4.30 12.70 2.62
C ALA A 59 5.76 12.57 2.15
N TYR A 60 6.46 11.54 2.61
CA TYR A 60 7.82 11.24 2.18
C TYR A 60 7.93 9.86 1.57
N HIS A 61 8.60 9.77 0.42
CA HIS A 61 8.91 8.53 -0.26
C HIS A 61 10.35 8.17 0.03
N ALA A 62 10.57 7.10 0.80
CA ALA A 62 11.90 6.59 1.08
C ALA A 62 12.40 5.74 -0.10
N SER A 63 13.68 5.89 -0.44
CA SER A 63 14.34 4.99 -1.36
C SER A 63 14.58 3.62 -0.72
N PRO A 64 14.62 2.53 -1.51
CA PRO A 64 15.06 1.24 -1.02
C PRO A 64 16.50 1.27 -0.49
N ALA A 65 16.75 0.57 0.60
CA ALA A 65 18.12 0.35 1.09
C ALA A 65 18.89 -0.56 0.13
N VAL A 66 20.18 -0.30 -0.02
CA VAL A 66 21.08 -1.03 -0.91
C VAL A 66 21.88 -2.05 -0.10
N ILE A 67 21.87 -3.30 -0.56
CA ILE A 67 22.60 -4.42 0.04
C ILE A 67 23.64 -4.90 -0.96
N LYS A 68 24.91 -4.91 -0.54
CA LYS A 68 26.05 -5.39 -1.34
C LYS A 68 26.68 -6.59 -0.67
N PHE A 69 26.96 -7.64 -1.43
CA PHE A 69 27.50 -8.89 -0.88
C PHE A 69 28.26 -9.71 -1.92
N ARG A 70 29.05 -10.67 -1.47
CA ARG A 70 29.70 -11.69 -2.31
C ARG A 70 29.15 -13.07 -1.98
N THR A 71 29.11 -13.93 -3.00
CA THR A 71 28.81 -15.35 -2.81
C THR A 71 30.07 -16.16 -3.11
N PRO A 72 30.28 -17.31 -2.45
CA PRO A 72 31.49 -18.10 -2.64
C PRO A 72 31.73 -18.56 -4.09
N THR A 73 30.70 -18.63 -4.92
CA THR A 73 30.82 -18.97 -6.36
C THR A 73 31.05 -17.79 -7.29
N LYS A 74 30.87 -16.55 -6.83
CA LYS A 74 31.03 -15.34 -7.64
C LYS A 74 31.87 -14.32 -6.88
N ALA A 75 33.08 -14.10 -7.39
CA ALA A 75 33.98 -13.09 -6.84
C ALA A 75 33.46 -11.65 -7.05
N SER A 76 32.60 -11.43 -8.04
CA SER A 76 31.97 -10.12 -8.31
C SER A 76 31.01 -9.72 -7.19
N LEU A 77 31.09 -8.46 -6.77
CA LEU A 77 30.19 -7.87 -5.80
C LEU A 77 28.77 -7.79 -6.39
N GLN A 78 27.80 -8.37 -5.68
CA GLN A 78 26.38 -8.39 -6.04
C GLN A 78 25.65 -7.28 -5.29
N GLU A 79 24.59 -6.76 -5.91
CA GLU A 79 23.77 -5.69 -5.37
C GLU A 79 22.31 -6.14 -5.35
N ALA A 80 21.62 -5.84 -4.26
CA ALA A 80 20.22 -6.11 -4.03
C ALA A 80 19.57 -4.92 -3.32
N PHE A 81 18.25 -4.81 -3.41
CA PHE A 81 17.48 -3.72 -2.82
C PHE A 81 16.47 -4.25 -1.81
N SER A 82 16.20 -3.48 -0.77
CA SER A 82 15.11 -3.78 0.14
C SER A 82 13.75 -3.61 -0.55
N SER A 83 12.70 -4.15 0.06
CA SER A 83 11.33 -3.79 -0.34
C SER A 83 11.13 -2.27 -0.17
N PRO A 84 10.53 -1.57 -1.14
CA PRO A 84 10.15 -0.17 -0.98
C PRO A 84 9.21 0.01 0.21
N ILE A 85 9.42 1.08 0.98
CA ILE A 85 8.53 1.45 2.09
C ILE A 85 7.36 2.27 1.50
N LEU A 86 6.15 2.06 2.04
CA LEU A 86 5.02 2.91 1.70
C LEU A 86 5.30 4.38 2.09
N PRO A 87 4.64 5.35 1.43
CA PRO A 87 4.85 6.76 1.75
C PRO A 87 4.61 7.02 3.25
N LEU A 88 5.60 7.63 3.90
CA LEU A 88 5.52 7.99 5.31
C LEU A 88 4.71 9.30 5.43
N GLU A 89 3.57 9.25 6.12
CA GLU A 89 2.81 10.46 6.49
C GLU A 89 3.47 11.11 7.71
N ILE A 90 4.37 12.07 7.47
CA ILE A 90 5.09 12.79 8.53
C ILE A 90 4.21 13.92 9.05
N LEU A 91 3.47 13.69 10.14
CA LEU A 91 2.61 14.66 10.83
C LEU A 91 1.84 15.61 9.89
N ALA A 92 1.53 15.15 8.69
CA ALA A 92 0.88 15.94 7.68
C ALA A 92 -0.53 16.19 8.22
N ASP A 93 -0.92 17.45 8.35
CA ASP A 93 -2.31 17.77 8.63
C ASP A 93 -3.11 17.17 7.47
N ARG A 94 -3.78 16.03 7.73
CA ARG A 94 -4.58 15.36 6.72
C ARG A 94 -5.61 16.39 6.27
N PRO A 95 -5.61 16.82 4.99
CA PRO A 95 -6.61 17.76 4.53
C PRO A 95 -7.97 17.17 4.89
N PRO A 96 -8.90 17.96 5.48
CA PRO A 96 -10.16 17.42 5.95
C PRO A 96 -10.77 16.63 4.80
N GLU A 97 -10.89 15.31 5.00
CA GLU A 97 -11.53 14.45 4.01
C GLU A 97 -12.84 15.13 3.66
N LYS A 98 -13.09 15.33 2.37
CA LYS A 98 -14.27 16.03 1.88
C LYS A 98 -15.49 15.18 2.24
N LYS A 99 -15.93 15.29 3.49
CA LYS A 99 -17.12 14.61 4.01
C LYS A 99 -18.24 15.02 3.08
N PHE A 100 -18.96 14.01 2.59
CA PHE A 100 -20.06 14.19 1.68
C PHE A 100 -20.91 15.40 2.10
N GLU A 101 -21.02 16.38 1.21
CA GLU A 101 -21.61 17.69 1.48
C GLU A 101 -23.12 17.54 1.73
N TRP A 102 -23.51 17.21 2.96
CA TRP A 102 -24.91 17.08 3.39
C TRP A 102 -25.75 18.32 3.06
N ARG A 103 -25.10 19.49 2.94
CA ARG A 103 -25.72 20.76 2.57
C ARG A 103 -26.30 20.74 1.16
N LEU A 104 -25.67 20.03 0.21
CA LEU A 104 -26.20 19.87 -1.14
C LEU A 104 -27.40 18.91 -1.15
N LEU A 105 -27.33 17.81 -0.40
CA LEU A 105 -28.46 16.90 -0.24
C LEU A 105 -29.65 17.59 0.44
N ALA A 106 -29.43 18.44 1.44
CA ALA A 106 -30.49 19.21 2.09
C ALA A 106 -31.12 20.25 1.15
N LYS A 107 -30.32 20.91 0.30
CA LYS A 107 -30.80 21.97 -0.60
C LYS A 107 -31.51 21.42 -1.85
N TYR A 108 -31.03 20.30 -2.38
CA TYR A 108 -31.52 19.74 -3.65
C TYR A 108 -32.27 18.41 -3.49
N GLY A 109 -32.24 17.78 -2.32
CA GLY A 109 -32.89 16.49 -2.07
C GLY A 109 -34.39 16.51 -2.30
N SER A 110 -35.06 17.61 -1.91
CA SER A 110 -36.49 17.80 -2.19
C SER A 110 -36.78 17.82 -3.70
N LEU A 111 -36.00 18.60 -4.47
CA LEU A 111 -36.18 18.69 -5.93
C LEU A 111 -35.91 17.35 -6.62
N VAL A 112 -34.82 16.67 -6.24
CA VAL A 112 -34.50 15.33 -6.76
C VAL A 112 -35.61 14.35 -6.42
N SER A 113 -36.14 14.38 -5.19
CA SER A 113 -37.25 13.50 -4.77
C SER A 113 -38.54 13.74 -5.55
N VAL A 114 -38.90 14.99 -5.83
CA VAL A 114 -40.12 15.29 -6.59
C VAL A 114 -39.96 14.81 -8.03
N LEU A 115 -38.81 15.09 -8.66
CA LEU A 115 -38.52 14.65 -10.03
C LEU A 115 -38.52 13.12 -10.13
N THR A 116 -37.91 12.41 -9.19
CA THR A 116 -37.91 10.94 -9.20
C THR A 116 -39.31 10.37 -9.03
N ILE A 117 -40.15 10.93 -8.16
CA ILE A 117 -41.54 10.49 -7.98
C ILE A 117 -42.35 10.72 -9.27
N VAL A 118 -42.26 11.90 -9.88
CA VAL A 118 -43.00 12.23 -11.10
C VAL A 118 -42.58 11.33 -12.26
N VAL A 119 -41.27 11.15 -12.47
CA VAL A 119 -40.75 10.26 -13.53
C VAL A 119 -41.16 8.81 -13.26
N SER A 120 -41.08 8.33 -12.02
CA SER A 120 -41.49 6.96 -11.68
C SER A 120 -42.99 6.76 -11.85
N PHE A 121 -43.82 7.74 -11.51
CA PHE A 121 -45.26 7.67 -11.70
C PHE A 121 -45.62 7.63 -13.18
N ILE A 122 -45.03 8.52 -13.99
CA ILE A 122 -45.20 8.50 -15.45
C ILE A 122 -44.74 7.15 -16.00
N TYR A 123 -43.61 6.62 -15.54
CA TYR A 123 -43.13 5.31 -15.94
C TYR A 123 -44.11 4.20 -15.57
N LEU A 124 -44.70 4.19 -14.37
CA LEU A 124 -45.69 3.20 -13.97
C LEU A 124 -47.00 3.30 -14.76
N VAL A 125 -47.41 4.53 -15.13
CA VAL A 125 -48.63 4.77 -15.90
C VAL A 125 -48.44 4.46 -17.39
N ALA A 126 -47.30 4.85 -17.96
CA ALA A 126 -47.00 4.69 -19.38
C ALA A 126 -46.33 3.34 -19.70
N SER A 127 -45.77 2.64 -18.70
CA SER A 127 -45.24 1.29 -18.90
C SER A 127 -46.40 0.31 -19.00
N PRO A 128 -46.57 -0.38 -20.14
CA PRO A 128 -47.53 -1.46 -20.23
C PRO A 128 -47.14 -2.53 -19.21
N SER A 129 -48.07 -2.94 -18.34
CA SER A 129 -47.81 -4.05 -17.42
C SER A 129 -47.51 -5.29 -18.26
N LYS A 130 -46.25 -5.76 -18.29
CA LYS A 130 -46.02 -7.16 -18.60
C LYS A 130 -46.41 -7.94 -17.34
N SER A 131 -47.65 -8.41 -17.31
CA SER A 131 -48.09 -9.38 -16.32
C SER A 131 -47.30 -10.69 -16.54
N SER A 132 -46.23 -10.87 -15.77
CA SER A 132 -45.67 -12.20 -15.54
C SER A 132 -46.59 -12.93 -14.57
N GLY A 133 -47.56 -13.70 -15.08
CA GLY A 133 -48.43 -14.48 -14.20
C GLY A 133 -49.45 -15.36 -14.91
N GLY A 134 -49.07 -16.60 -15.20
CA GLY A 134 -49.99 -17.74 -15.14
C GLY A 134 -50.47 -18.31 -16.48
N LYS A 135 -49.86 -19.42 -16.91
CA LYS A 135 -50.53 -20.42 -17.77
C LYS A 135 -51.82 -20.86 -17.05
N ALA A 136 -52.98 -20.35 -17.47
CA ALA A 136 -54.27 -20.92 -17.10
C ALA A 136 -54.41 -22.26 -17.84
N GLY A 137 -54.09 -23.34 -17.12
CA GLY A 137 -54.23 -24.71 -17.58
C GLY A 137 -55.69 -25.08 -17.84
N LYS A 138 -55.96 -25.45 -19.09
CA LYS A 138 -56.75 -26.61 -19.54
C LYS A 138 -57.51 -27.41 -18.43
N LYS A 139 -58.86 -27.28 -18.39
CA LYS A 139 -59.81 -28.36 -17.99
C LYS A 139 -61.25 -27.97 -18.41
N ARG A 140 -61.78 -28.55 -19.52
CA ARG A 140 -62.75 -29.69 -19.63
C ARG A 140 -64.10 -29.37 -18.94
N ARG A 141 -65.25 -29.53 -19.61
CA ARG A 141 -65.79 -30.75 -20.23
C ARG A 141 -66.86 -30.41 -21.27
#